data_AF-A0A3L5TSR8-F1
#
_entry.id   AF-A0A3L5TSR8-F1
#
_cell.length_a   1.000
_cell.length_b   1.000
_cell.length_c   1.000
_cell.angle_alpha   90.00
_cell.angle_beta   90.00
_cell.angle_gamma   90.00
#
_symmetry.space_group_name_H-M   'P 1'
#
loop_
_entity.id
_entity.type
_entity.pdbx_description
1 polymer ?
#
loop_
_entity_poly.entity_id
_entity_poly.type
_entity_poly.pdbx_seq_one_letter_code
_entity_poly.pdbx_strand_id
1 'polypeptide(L)'
;LYTEMYFLVNMKIQFCYESTEPQCDHQFVILHNTKLPKIQCDWKSGFSTPGFSLDTWYNEHSLSSGSNLEDWMISDFLDGLGISPYLHVEQCSRLSSPFYPSCANNINLPQIPEPTSCYLDTSCTRVECCVDVDFIPYSFHTYLDIDPCKQMFTVGIEKFHRKISLTNYQWGQWIGSTNTA
;
A
#
# COMPACT_ATOMS: atom_id res chain seq x y z
N LEU A 1 25.70 7.59 11.34
CA LEU A 1 24.76 7.11 12.38
C LEU A 1 24.22 5.77 11.92
N TYR A 2 24.67 4.66 12.51
CA TYR A 2 24.23 3.32 12.13
C TYR A 2 22.82 3.08 12.67
N THR A 3 21.82 3.00 11.80
CA THR A 3 20.49 2.53 12.15
C THR A 3 20.56 1.02 12.37
N GLU A 4 20.18 0.55 13.56
CA GLU A 4 20.10 -0.88 13.84
C GLU A 4 19.08 -1.55 12.89
N MET A 5 19.55 -2.51 12.09
CA MET A 5 18.76 -3.20 11.06
C MET A 5 17.99 -4.41 11.59
N TYR A 6 17.73 -4.48 12.90
CA TYR A 6 16.99 -5.58 13.51
C TYR A 6 15.98 -5.03 14.52
N PHE A 7 14.84 -5.70 14.64
CA PHE A 7 13.93 -5.58 15.77
C PHE A 7 14.30 -6.64 16.80
N LEU A 8 14.35 -6.28 18.08
CA LEU A 8 14.46 -7.25 19.17
C LEU A 8 13.06 -7.64 19.61
N VAL A 9 12.66 -8.88 19.35
CA VAL A 9 11.29 -9.36 19.54
C VAL A 9 11.24 -10.44 20.61
N ASN A 10 10.25 -10.31 21.50
CA ASN A 10 9.86 -11.31 22.47
C ASN A 10 8.38 -11.64 22.23
N MET A 11 8.05 -12.93 22.14
CA MET A 11 6.68 -13.39 21.90
C MET A 11 6.37 -14.53 22.85
N LYS A 12 5.25 -14.41 23.57
CA LYS A 12 4.71 -15.44 24.44
C LYS A 12 3.27 -15.72 24.04
N ILE A 13 2.91 -16.99 23.94
CA ILE A 13 1.54 -17.46 23.72
C ILE A 13 1.05 -18.10 25.01
N GLN A 14 -0.14 -17.76 25.45
CA GLN A 14 -0.80 -18.32 26.62
C GLN A 14 -2.14 -18.92 26.19
N PHE A 15 -2.43 -20.14 26.65
CA PHE A 15 -3.72 -20.78 26.45
C PHE A 15 -4.50 -20.68 27.75
N CYS A 16 -5.65 -20.00 27.67
CA CYS A 16 -6.51 -19.73 28.82
C CYS A 16 -7.88 -20.35 28.54
N TYR A 17 -8.21 -21.39 29.30
CA TYR A 17 -9.44 -22.17 29.09
C TYR A 17 -10.55 -21.80 30.08
N GLU A 18 -10.19 -21.14 31.19
CA GLU A 18 -11.12 -20.83 32.28
C GLU A 18 -11.26 -19.33 32.50
N SER A 19 -12.46 -18.90 32.93
CA SER A 19 -12.78 -17.49 33.20
C SER A 19 -12.41 -17.02 34.61
N THR A 20 -11.97 -17.91 35.50
CA THR A 20 -11.60 -17.61 36.89
C THR A 20 -10.15 -17.98 37.16
N GLU A 21 -9.44 -17.14 37.92
CA GLU A 21 -8.02 -17.32 38.23
C GLU A 21 -7.71 -18.65 38.97
N PRO A 22 -6.62 -19.36 38.63
CA PRO A 22 -5.69 -19.08 37.53
C PRO A 22 -6.27 -19.46 36.15
N GLN A 23 -6.35 -18.49 35.24
CA GLN A 23 -7.07 -18.62 33.96
C GLN A 23 -6.27 -19.34 32.85
N CYS A 24 -4.93 -19.30 32.92
CA CYS A 24 -4.04 -19.71 31.82
C CYS A 24 -3.10 -20.83 32.26
N ASP A 25 -3.41 -22.05 31.83
CA ASP A 25 -2.74 -23.27 32.29
C ASP A 25 -1.45 -23.57 31.49
N HIS A 26 -1.34 -23.00 30.29
CA HIS A 26 -0.18 -23.21 29.43
C HIS A 26 0.39 -21.89 28.90
N GLN A 27 1.70 -21.74 29.03
CA GLN A 27 2.46 -20.62 28.46
C GLN A 27 3.64 -21.14 27.66
N PHE A 28 3.80 -20.63 26.46
CA PHE A 28 4.91 -20.93 25.55
C PHE A 28 5.64 -19.64 25.21
N VAL A 29 6.95 -19.61 25.41
CA VAL A 29 7.80 -18.53 24.90
C VAL A 29 8.18 -18.91 23.48
N ILE A 30 7.62 -18.22 22.50
CA ILE A 30 7.88 -18.50 21.08
C ILE A 30 9.14 -17.78 20.60
N LEU A 31 9.30 -16.52 21.01
CA LEU A 31 10.48 -15.72 20.70
C LEU A 31 11.04 -15.13 21.99
N HIS A 32 12.35 -15.23 22.19
CA HIS A 32 13.05 -14.64 23.32
C HIS A 32 14.31 -13.95 22.83
N ASN A 33 14.38 -12.63 23.03
CA ASN A 33 15.45 -11.76 22.54
C ASN A 33 15.83 -12.06 21.08
N THR A 34 14.84 -12.36 20.25
CA THR A 34 15.07 -12.76 18.86
C THR A 34 15.26 -11.53 18.00
N LYS A 35 16.37 -11.47 17.26
CA LYS A 35 16.64 -10.38 16.32
C LYS A 35 15.96 -10.70 14.98
N LEU A 36 14.89 -10.00 14.66
CA LEU A 36 14.24 -10.08 13.35
C LEU A 36 14.83 -9.00 12.43
N PRO A 37 15.26 -9.34 11.20
CA PRO A 37 15.80 -8.34 10.29
C PRO A 37 14.73 -7.31 9.92
N LYS A 38 15.13 -6.04 9.89
CA LYS A 38 14.35 -4.98 9.27
C LYS A 38 14.49 -5.13 7.77
N ILE A 39 13.37 -5.24 7.06
CA ILE A 39 13.38 -5.19 5.61
C ILE A 39 13.92 -3.81 5.21
N GLN A 40 14.98 -3.82 4.41
CA GLN A 40 15.52 -2.60 3.81
C GLN A 40 14.59 -2.22 2.65
N CYS A 41 13.85 -1.12 2.80
CA CYS A 41 13.04 -0.57 1.71
C CYS A 41 13.96 0.13 0.70
N ASP A 42 14.66 -0.64 -0.13
CA ASP A 42 15.36 -0.10 -1.29
C ASP A 42 14.41 -0.09 -2.49
N TRP A 43 14.02 1.09 -2.96
CA TRP A 43 13.19 1.23 -4.16
C TRP A 43 13.87 0.68 -5.43
N LYS A 44 15.20 0.56 -5.43
CA LYS A 44 15.93 -0.08 -6.54
C LYS A 44 15.93 -1.60 -6.44
N SER A 45 15.56 -2.15 -5.28
CA SER A 45 15.21 -3.56 -5.22
C SER A 45 13.96 -3.76 -6.08
N GLY A 46 13.97 -4.79 -6.93
CA GLY A 46 12.82 -5.09 -7.78
C GLY A 46 11.57 -5.45 -6.97
N PHE A 47 10.53 -5.91 -7.65
CA PHE A 47 9.30 -6.35 -7.00
C PHE A 47 9.57 -7.48 -5.99
N SER A 48 8.84 -7.49 -4.86
CA SER A 48 8.89 -8.56 -3.85
C SER A 48 8.62 -9.94 -4.47
N THR A 49 7.78 -9.97 -5.50
CA THR A 49 7.44 -11.15 -6.31
C THR A 49 7.77 -10.88 -7.78
N PRO A 50 9.03 -11.08 -8.21
CA PRO A 50 9.43 -10.85 -9.59
C PRO A 50 8.64 -11.75 -10.55
N GLY A 51 8.03 -11.15 -11.59
CA GLY A 51 7.26 -11.92 -12.58
C GLY A 51 5.89 -12.38 -12.09
N PHE A 52 5.34 -11.75 -11.05
CA PHE A 52 3.98 -12.02 -10.59
C PHE A 52 2.96 -11.96 -11.75
N SER A 53 2.05 -12.94 -11.77
CA SER A 53 0.95 -13.06 -12.73
C SER A 53 -0.33 -13.41 -11.97
N LEU A 54 -1.35 -12.55 -12.09
CA LEU A 54 -2.65 -12.78 -11.45
C LEU A 54 -3.32 -14.05 -11.97
N ASP A 55 -3.25 -14.32 -13.28
CA ASP A 55 -3.77 -15.55 -13.87
C ASP A 55 -3.07 -16.80 -13.34
N THR A 56 -1.75 -16.74 -13.14
CA THR A 56 -1.01 -17.87 -12.55
C THR A 56 -1.46 -18.10 -11.11
N TRP A 57 -1.61 -17.03 -10.33
CA TRP A 57 -2.09 -17.10 -8.95
C TRP A 57 -3.50 -17.70 -8.86
N TYR A 58 -4.42 -17.31 -9.76
CA TYR A 58 -5.75 -17.92 -9.86
C TYR A 58 -5.67 -19.43 -10.11
N ASN A 59 -4.86 -19.86 -11.09
CA ASN A 59 -4.72 -21.27 -11.44
C ASN A 59 -4.14 -22.11 -10.29
N GLU A 60 -3.16 -21.57 -9.56
CA GLU A 60 -2.57 -22.22 -8.38
C GLU A 60 -3.60 -22.45 -7.27
N HIS A 61 -4.59 -21.57 -7.16
CA HIS A 61 -5.70 -21.67 -6.20
C HIS A 61 -6.93 -22.41 -6.75
N SER A 62 -6.80 -23.05 -7.92
CA SER A 62 -7.90 -23.76 -8.59
C SER A 62 -9.12 -22.87 -8.89
N LEU A 63 -8.86 -21.60 -9.19
CA LEU A 63 -9.86 -20.59 -9.53
C LEU A 63 -9.78 -20.22 -11.02
N SER A 64 -10.90 -19.76 -11.57
CA SER A 64 -10.93 -19.20 -12.93
C SER A 64 -10.49 -17.73 -12.91
N SER A 65 -9.70 -17.31 -13.90
CA SER A 65 -9.33 -15.89 -14.06
C SER A 65 -10.53 -14.96 -13.99
N GLY A 66 -10.42 -13.92 -13.15
CA GLY A 66 -11.47 -12.93 -12.94
C GLY A 66 -12.61 -13.37 -12.03
N SER A 67 -12.50 -14.53 -11.36
CA SER A 67 -13.44 -14.86 -10.29
C SER A 67 -13.26 -13.91 -9.10
N ASN A 68 -14.38 -13.50 -8.50
CA ASN A 68 -14.34 -12.80 -7.22
C ASN A 68 -13.71 -13.67 -6.14
N LEU A 69 -12.83 -13.07 -5.34
CA LEU A 69 -12.15 -13.74 -4.25
C LEU A 69 -12.96 -13.70 -2.96
N GLU A 70 -12.88 -14.77 -2.15
CA GLU A 70 -13.39 -14.78 -0.78
C GLU A 70 -12.47 -13.97 0.16
N ASP A 71 -12.99 -13.45 1.27
CA ASP A 71 -12.26 -12.56 2.20
C ASP A 71 -10.89 -13.11 2.64
N TRP A 72 -10.81 -14.42 2.94
CA TRP A 72 -9.55 -15.03 3.35
C TRP A 72 -8.56 -15.17 2.19
N MET A 73 -9.04 -15.39 0.96
CA MET A 73 -8.22 -15.42 -0.25
C MET A 73 -7.68 -14.02 -0.57
N ILE A 74 -8.47 -12.98 -0.33
CA ILE A 74 -8.03 -11.59 -0.46
C ILE A 74 -6.91 -11.29 0.53
N SER A 75 -7.06 -11.71 1.79
CA SER A 75 -6.01 -11.55 2.80
C SER A 75 -4.73 -12.27 2.39
N ASP A 76 -4.82 -13.55 1.99
CA ASP A 76 -3.67 -14.34 1.55
C ASP A 76 -2.99 -13.73 0.31
N PHE A 77 -3.78 -13.26 -0.65
CA PHE A 77 -3.30 -12.57 -1.84
C PHE A 77 -2.51 -11.29 -1.51
N LEU A 78 -3.09 -10.41 -0.68
CA LEU A 78 -2.47 -9.14 -0.30
C LEU A 78 -1.23 -9.34 0.57
N ASP A 79 -1.24 -10.36 1.44
CA ASP A 79 -0.10 -10.75 2.27
C ASP A 79 1.04 -11.32 1.42
N GLY A 80 0.71 -12.21 0.46
CA GLY A 80 1.67 -12.79 -0.48
C GLY A 80 2.34 -11.75 -1.37
N LEU A 81 1.64 -10.67 -1.73
CA LEU A 81 2.21 -9.52 -2.44
C LEU A 81 2.95 -8.53 -1.52
N GLY A 82 2.84 -8.68 -0.20
CA GLY A 82 3.40 -7.76 0.78
C GLY A 82 2.74 -6.38 0.79
N ILE A 83 1.48 -6.29 0.33
CA ILE A 83 0.73 -5.03 0.24
C ILE A 83 0.02 -4.72 1.57
N SER A 84 -0.45 -5.75 2.29
CA SER A 84 -1.25 -5.59 3.52
C SER A 84 -0.71 -4.57 4.54
N PRO A 85 0.60 -4.49 4.83
CA PRO A 85 1.12 -3.52 5.79
C PRO A 85 0.92 -2.06 5.36
N TYR A 86 0.74 -1.82 4.07
CA TYR A 86 0.60 -0.49 3.48
C TYR A 86 -0.84 -0.04 3.35
N LEU A 87 -1.83 -0.93 3.47
CA LEU A 87 -3.24 -0.59 3.38
C LEU A 87 -3.68 0.31 4.55
N HIS A 88 -4.52 1.29 4.27
CA HIS A 88 -5.28 1.99 5.31
C HIS A 88 -6.28 1.05 5.98
N VAL A 89 -6.60 1.37 7.25
CA VAL A 89 -7.59 0.60 8.01
C VAL A 89 -8.99 0.79 7.40
N GLU A 90 -9.29 2.03 7.00
CA GLU A 90 -10.50 2.37 6.27
C GLU A 90 -10.15 2.57 4.80
N GLN A 91 -10.91 1.92 3.92
CA GLN A 91 -10.76 2.10 2.49
C GLN A 91 -11.35 3.45 2.07
N CYS A 92 -10.79 4.05 1.02
CA CYS A 92 -11.41 5.21 0.40
C CYS A 92 -12.75 4.81 -0.25
N SER A 93 -13.63 5.77 -0.48
CA SER A 93 -14.83 5.55 -1.28
C SER A 93 -14.89 6.55 -2.42
N ARG A 94 -15.17 6.05 -3.62
CA ARG A 94 -15.44 6.87 -4.81
C ARG A 94 -16.68 7.75 -4.66
N LEU A 95 -17.56 7.43 -3.72
CA LEU A 95 -18.82 8.12 -3.44
C LEU A 95 -18.72 9.05 -2.23
N SER A 96 -17.62 9.03 -1.49
CA SER A 96 -17.38 9.95 -0.37
C SER A 96 -16.64 11.20 -0.85
N SER A 97 -17.20 12.36 -0.52
CA SER A 97 -16.66 13.72 -0.76
C SER A 97 -15.22 13.90 -0.22
N PRO A 98 -14.38 14.77 -0.80
CA PRO A 98 -14.73 16.13 -1.21
C PRO A 98 -14.97 16.25 -2.73
N PHE A 99 -16.24 16.21 -3.15
CA PHE A 99 -16.66 16.51 -4.52
C PHE A 99 -16.71 18.01 -4.82
N TYR A 100 -15.75 18.80 -4.34
CA TYR A 100 -15.65 20.20 -4.71
C TYR A 100 -14.20 20.60 -4.93
N PRO A 101 -13.76 20.82 -6.17
CA PRO A 101 -12.52 21.54 -6.42
C PRO A 101 -12.74 22.99 -5.97
N SER A 102 -12.30 23.33 -4.76
CA SER A 102 -12.27 24.73 -4.29
C SER A 102 -11.04 25.48 -4.80
N CYS A 103 -10.19 24.78 -5.56
CA CYS A 103 -9.10 25.33 -6.32
C CYS A 103 -9.65 26.44 -7.23
N ALA A 104 -9.47 27.70 -6.82
CA ALA A 104 -10.11 28.86 -7.44
C ALA A 104 -9.44 29.19 -8.77
N ASN A 105 -9.76 28.42 -9.82
CA ASN A 105 -9.64 28.74 -11.24
C ASN A 105 -10.32 27.61 -12.03
N ASN A 106 -10.89 27.91 -13.20
CA ASN A 106 -11.49 26.89 -14.08
C ASN A 106 -10.43 25.91 -14.59
N ILE A 107 -10.08 24.90 -13.79
CA ILE A 107 -9.19 23.81 -14.17
C ILE A 107 -10.02 22.77 -14.89
N ASN A 108 -9.68 22.52 -16.16
CA ASN A 108 -10.24 21.39 -16.89
C ASN A 108 -9.45 20.14 -16.51
N LEU A 109 -10.02 19.31 -15.65
CA LEU A 109 -9.40 18.04 -15.25
C LEU A 109 -9.57 17.04 -16.40
N PRO A 110 -8.52 16.25 -16.72
CA PRO A 110 -8.66 15.18 -17.69
C PRO A 110 -9.67 14.15 -17.20
N GLN A 111 -10.41 13.54 -18.12
CA GLN A 111 -11.25 12.40 -17.79
C GLN A 111 -10.35 11.21 -17.46
N ILE A 112 -10.50 10.68 -16.25
CA ILE A 112 -9.77 9.51 -15.79
C ILE A 112 -10.62 8.26 -16.07
N PRO A 113 -10.01 7.11 -16.46
CA PRO A 113 -10.75 5.88 -16.67
C PRO A 113 -11.52 5.44 -15.43
N GLU A 114 -12.76 4.99 -15.63
CA GLU A 114 -13.50 4.24 -14.61
C GLU A 114 -12.80 2.91 -14.30
N PRO A 115 -12.85 2.38 -13.06
CA PRO A 115 -13.62 2.86 -11.91
C PRO A 115 -12.79 3.73 -10.94
N THR A 116 -12.49 4.98 -11.32
CA THR A 116 -11.65 5.89 -10.53
C THR A 116 -12.32 7.24 -10.31
N SER A 117 -12.39 7.70 -9.06
CA SER A 117 -12.82 9.06 -8.72
C SER A 117 -11.64 9.85 -8.18
N CYS A 118 -11.32 10.99 -8.80
CA CYS A 118 -10.25 11.87 -8.35
C CYS A 118 -10.74 13.27 -8.08
N TYR A 119 -10.11 13.93 -7.12
CA TYR A 119 -10.33 15.33 -6.81
C TYR A 119 -9.00 16.05 -6.60
N LEU A 120 -9.02 17.35 -6.88
CA LEU A 120 -7.93 18.24 -6.59
C LEU A 120 -8.20 18.91 -5.26
N ASP A 121 -7.20 18.95 -4.39
CA ASP A 121 -7.29 19.63 -3.12
C ASP A 121 -7.38 21.16 -3.28
N THR A 122 -7.56 21.86 -2.17
CA THR A 122 -7.69 23.33 -2.17
C THR A 122 -6.39 24.06 -2.55
N SER A 123 -5.23 23.40 -2.43
CA SER A 123 -3.94 23.96 -2.82
C SER A 123 -3.71 23.96 -4.34
N CYS A 124 -4.54 23.25 -5.11
CA CYS A 124 -4.33 22.97 -6.53
C CYS A 124 -3.02 22.23 -6.84
N THR A 125 -2.33 21.70 -5.83
CA THR A 125 -1.04 21.04 -5.99
C THR A 125 -1.05 19.58 -5.56
N ARG A 126 -2.19 19.12 -5.02
CA ARG A 126 -2.38 17.74 -4.61
C ARG A 126 -3.63 17.14 -5.22
N VAL A 127 -3.46 16.03 -5.91
CA VAL A 127 -4.53 15.20 -6.47
C VAL A 127 -4.68 13.99 -5.59
N GLU A 128 -5.92 13.68 -5.22
CA GLU A 128 -6.28 12.46 -4.53
C GLU A 128 -7.30 11.67 -5.34
N CYS A 129 -7.14 10.36 -5.37
CA CYS A 129 -7.93 9.45 -6.16
C CYS A 129 -8.33 8.24 -5.32
N CYS A 130 -9.52 7.73 -5.59
CA CYS A 130 -9.98 6.44 -5.08
C CYS A 130 -10.27 5.52 -6.27
N VAL A 131 -9.63 4.35 -6.28
CA VAL A 131 -9.66 3.39 -7.40
C VAL A 131 -10.26 2.09 -6.90
N ASP A 132 -11.38 1.66 -7.50
CA ASP A 132 -11.94 0.33 -7.21
C ASP A 132 -11.15 -0.73 -7.99
N VAL A 133 -11.04 -1.92 -7.42
CA VAL A 133 -10.42 -3.08 -8.10
C VAL A 133 -11.51 -4.07 -8.49
N ASP A 134 -11.52 -4.52 -9.74
CA ASP A 134 -12.65 -5.30 -10.27
C ASP A 134 -12.79 -6.71 -9.64
N PHE A 135 -11.68 -7.31 -9.20
CA PHE A 135 -11.65 -8.71 -8.74
C PHE A 135 -11.67 -8.88 -7.21
N ILE A 136 -11.59 -7.77 -6.46
CA ILE A 136 -11.70 -7.74 -5.00
C ILE A 136 -12.56 -6.55 -4.58
N PRO A 137 -13.37 -6.64 -3.51
CA PRO A 137 -14.18 -5.54 -3.00
C PRO A 137 -13.32 -4.52 -2.23
N TYR A 138 -12.19 -4.11 -2.80
CA TYR A 138 -11.24 -3.16 -2.20
C TYR A 138 -11.11 -1.93 -3.08
N SER A 139 -11.08 -0.77 -2.42
CA SER A 139 -10.76 0.51 -3.04
C SER A 139 -9.42 1.03 -2.52
N PHE A 140 -8.58 1.50 -3.43
CA PHE A 140 -7.26 2.02 -3.11
C PHE A 140 -7.21 3.54 -3.22
N HIS A 141 -6.75 4.18 -2.15
CA HIS A 141 -6.40 5.59 -2.12
C HIS A 141 -5.07 5.78 -2.85
N THR A 142 -5.04 6.67 -3.82
CA THR A 142 -3.80 7.08 -4.47
C THR A 142 -3.72 8.60 -4.45
N TYR A 143 -2.51 9.13 -4.34
CA TYR A 143 -2.33 10.57 -4.30
C TYR A 143 -1.01 11.02 -4.90
N LEU A 144 -1.06 12.25 -5.38
CA LEU A 144 0.06 12.97 -5.94
C LEU A 144 0.08 14.33 -5.29
N ASP A 145 1.21 14.76 -4.75
CA ASP A 145 1.34 16.00 -3.99
C ASP A 145 2.63 16.73 -4.38
N ILE A 146 2.51 17.94 -4.91
CA ILE A 146 3.62 18.80 -5.31
C ILE A 146 3.79 19.89 -4.26
N ASP A 147 4.89 19.86 -3.52
CA ASP A 147 5.28 20.93 -2.61
C ASP A 147 6.32 21.83 -3.31
N PRO A 148 5.89 22.95 -3.95
CA PRO A 148 6.81 23.84 -4.65
C PRO A 148 7.78 24.55 -3.70
N CYS A 149 7.39 24.76 -2.44
CA CYS A 149 8.21 25.40 -1.42
C CYS A 149 9.38 24.52 -0.99
N LYS A 150 9.13 23.21 -0.83
CA LYS A 150 10.18 22.23 -0.52
C LYS A 150 10.88 21.70 -1.76
N GLN A 151 10.40 22.03 -2.96
CA GLN A 151 10.83 21.42 -4.23
C GLN A 151 10.75 19.89 -4.17
N MET A 152 9.64 19.36 -3.65
CA MET A 152 9.40 17.94 -3.49
C MET A 152 8.12 17.52 -4.16
N PHE A 153 8.13 16.32 -4.71
CA PHE A 153 7.00 15.64 -5.31
C PHE A 153 6.76 14.34 -4.55
N THR A 154 5.54 14.09 -4.09
CA THR A 154 5.16 12.87 -3.40
C THR A 154 4.16 12.10 -4.22
N VAL A 155 4.42 10.82 -4.46
CA VAL A 155 3.46 9.88 -5.04
C VAL A 155 3.17 8.82 -4.01
N GLY A 156 1.90 8.50 -3.80
CA GLY A 156 1.47 7.50 -2.84
C GLY A 156 0.34 6.63 -3.36
N ILE A 157 0.33 5.42 -2.83
CA ILE A 157 -0.75 4.44 -2.91
C ILE A 157 -0.93 3.96 -1.47
N GLU A 158 -2.09 4.23 -0.87
CA GLU A 158 -2.35 3.97 0.53
C GLU A 158 -1.29 4.64 1.43
N LYS A 159 -0.82 3.95 2.48
CA LYS A 159 0.28 4.42 3.32
C LYS A 159 1.64 4.38 2.60
N PHE A 160 1.74 3.61 1.52
CA PHE A 160 2.96 3.52 0.74
C PHE A 160 3.17 4.82 -0.05
N HIS A 161 4.31 5.46 0.12
CA HIS A 161 4.59 6.72 -0.57
C HIS A 161 6.07 6.96 -0.78
N ARG A 162 6.37 7.77 -1.79
CA ARG A 162 7.72 8.16 -2.15
C ARG A 162 7.80 9.66 -2.33
N LYS A 163 8.84 10.25 -1.75
CA LYS A 163 9.22 11.64 -1.97
C LYS A 163 10.36 11.70 -2.99
N ILE A 164 10.19 12.53 -4.00
CA ILE A 164 11.11 12.74 -5.11
C ILE A 164 11.49 14.22 -5.09
N SER A 165 12.78 14.52 -5.10
CA SER A 165 13.24 15.91 -5.21
C SER A 165 13.08 16.42 -6.63
N LEU A 166 12.52 17.62 -6.77
CA LEU A 166 12.33 18.29 -8.06
C LEU A 166 13.62 18.96 -8.59
N THR A 167 14.64 19.14 -7.74
CA THR A 167 15.88 19.85 -8.07
C THR A 167 16.59 19.30 -9.32
N ASN A 168 16.58 17.97 -9.49
CA ASN A 168 17.22 17.27 -10.61
C ASN A 168 16.23 16.38 -11.38
N TYR A 169 14.92 16.63 -11.23
CA TYR A 169 13.90 15.78 -11.83
C TYR A 169 13.80 16.03 -13.34
N GLN A 170 13.96 14.98 -14.13
CA GLN A 170 13.81 15.02 -15.59
C GLN A 170 12.34 14.73 -15.96
N TRP A 171 11.61 15.79 -16.32
CA TRP A 171 10.23 15.67 -16.77
C TRP A 171 10.13 14.91 -18.09
N GLY A 172 9.11 14.06 -18.24
CA GLY A 172 8.85 13.31 -19.47
C GLY A 172 9.68 12.03 -19.65
N GLN A 173 10.55 11.68 -18.70
CA GLN A 173 11.25 10.39 -18.70
C GLN A 173 10.55 9.38 -17.78
N TRP A 174 10.30 8.17 -18.29
CA TRP A 174 9.67 7.10 -17.49
C TRP A 174 10.68 6.52 -16.49
N ILE A 175 10.39 6.67 -15.19
CA ILE A 175 11.29 6.33 -14.07
C ILE A 175 11.47 4.80 -13.91
N GLY A 176 10.66 3.98 -14.57
CA GLY A 176 10.79 2.52 -14.52
C GLY A 176 11.76 1.93 -15.56
N SER A 177 12.36 2.72 -16.45
CA SER A 177 13.31 2.20 -17.43
C SER A 177 14.64 1.94 -16.74
N THR A 178 14.84 0.70 -16.28
CA THR A 178 16.19 0.19 -16.11
C THR A 178 16.81 0.13 -17.50
N ASN A 179 17.65 1.12 -17.81
CA ASN A 179 18.63 1.00 -18.90
C ASN A 179 19.55 -0.17 -18.54
N THR A 180 19.17 -1.37 -18.98
CA THR A 180 20.08 -2.48 -19.17
C THR A 180 20.70 -2.27 -20.55
N ALA A 181 21.88 -1.66 -20.54
CA ALA A 181 22.83 -1.77 -21.63
C ALA A 181 23.74 -2.96 -21.37
#